data_AF-A0A377PHE9-F1
#
_entry.id   AF-A0A377PHE9-F1
#
_cell.length_a   1.000
_cell.length_b   1.000
_cell.length_c   1.000
_cell.angle_alpha   90.00
_cell.angle_beta   90.00
_cell.angle_gamma   90.00
#
_symmetry.space_group_name_H-M   'P 1'
#
loop_
_entity.id
_entity.type
_entity.pdbx_description
1 polymer ?
#
loop_
_entity_poly.entity_id
_entity_poly.type
_entity_poly.pdbx_seq_one_letter_code
_entity_poly.pdbx_strand_id
1 'polypeptide(L)'
;MNYCRLVDGALFSKPQRLLDIERCLLGHRLTQETIDLASQLLEKLIYAAIGKRWSAAYKQPVFINMFRDMMVEATDSLYQSELA
;
A
#
# COMPACT_ATOMS: atom_id res chain seq x y z
N MET A 1 13.94 -3.22 6.60
CA MET A 1 13.61 -2.07 5.74
C MET A 1 13.67 -0.80 6.59
N ASN A 2 14.58 0.14 6.28
CA ASN A 2 14.85 1.32 7.13
C ASN A 2 14.23 2.62 6.58
N TYR A 3 13.67 2.55 5.38
CA TYR A 3 13.00 3.67 4.73
C TYR A 3 11.82 3.14 3.94
N CYS A 4 10.65 3.74 4.12
CA CYS A 4 9.43 3.45 3.39
C CYS A 4 8.74 4.78 3.07
N ARG A 5 8.36 4.98 1.80
CA ARG A 5 7.56 6.13 1.38
C ARG A 5 6.51 5.66 0.39
N LEU A 6 5.25 5.96 0.68
CA LEU A 6 4.10 5.64 -0.15
C LEU A 6 3.24 6.88 -0.32
N VAL A 7 2.87 7.19 -1.56
CA VAL A 7 2.07 8.37 -1.92
C VAL A 7 0.94 7.93 -2.82
N ASP A 8 -0.27 8.42 -2.58
CA ASP A 8 -1.36 8.20 -3.53
C ASP A 8 -1.35 9.22 -4.66
N GLY A 9 -1.74 8.79 -5.87
CA GLY A 9 -1.84 9.68 -7.03
C GLY A 9 -3.23 10.30 -7.20
N ALA A 10 -4.28 9.47 -7.17
CA ALA A 10 -5.65 9.85 -7.54
C ALA A 10 -6.73 9.18 -6.66
N LEU A 11 -6.34 8.82 -5.44
CA LEU A 11 -7.20 8.13 -4.49
C LEU A 11 -7.93 9.13 -3.59
N PHE A 12 -7.19 10.05 -3.00
CA PHE A 12 -7.72 11.09 -2.13
C PHE A 12 -7.91 12.41 -2.89
N SER A 13 -8.33 13.47 -2.20
CA SER A 13 -8.61 14.78 -2.81
C SER A 13 -7.35 15.48 -3.34
N LYS A 14 -6.17 15.04 -2.91
CA LYS A 14 -4.85 15.50 -3.37
C LYS A 14 -3.83 14.37 -3.12
N PRO A 15 -2.73 14.33 -3.89
CA PRO A 15 -1.62 13.44 -3.58
C PRO A 15 -1.13 13.66 -2.16
N GLN A 16 -1.09 12.59 -1.36
CA GLN A 16 -0.62 12.64 0.02
C GLN A 16 0.11 11.35 0.40
N ARG A 17 0.93 11.44 1.45
CA ARG A 17 1.62 10.27 1.98
C ARG A 17 0.66 9.37 2.74
N LEU A 18 0.83 8.07 2.56
CA LEU A 18 0.10 7.03 3.27
C LEU A 18 0.85 6.66 4.56
N LEU A 19 0.97 7.62 5.48
CA LEU A 19 1.81 7.51 6.67
C LEU A 19 1.50 6.28 7.54
N ASP A 20 0.22 5.91 7.65
CA ASP A 20 -0.17 4.75 8.46
C ASP A 20 0.26 3.43 7.81
N ILE A 21 0.26 3.37 6.47
CA ILE A 21 0.80 2.23 5.71
C ILE A 21 2.32 2.19 5.82
N GLU A 22 2.99 3.33 5.65
CA GLU A 22 4.45 3.42 5.81
C GLU A 22 4.89 2.93 7.20
N ARG A 23 4.19 3.33 8.27
CA ARG A 23 4.45 2.86 9.65
C ARG A 23 4.20 1.37 9.83
N CYS A 24 3.19 0.81 9.17
CA CYS A 24 2.90 -0.62 9.19
C CYS A 24 4.04 -1.45 8.57
N LEU A 25 4.74 -0.90 7.57
CA LEU A 25 5.80 -1.60 6.84
C LEU A 25 7.19 -1.36 7.42
N LEU A 26 7.45 -0.16 7.96
CA LEU A 26 8.75 0.25 8.45
C LEU A 26 9.22 -0.65 9.61
N GLY A 27 10.48 -1.09 9.57
CA GLY A 27 11.04 -1.99 10.59
C GLY A 27 10.64 -3.46 10.44
N HIS A 28 9.70 -3.79 9.57
CA HIS A 28 9.30 -5.17 9.26
C HIS A 28 9.96 -5.68 7.98
N ARG A 29 10.05 -7.02 7.84
CA ARG A 29 10.36 -7.65 6.55
C ARG A 29 9.08 -7.65 5.70
N LEU A 30 9.23 -7.47 4.39
CA LEU A 30 8.10 -7.57 3.46
C LEU A 30 7.72 -9.04 3.25
N THR A 31 6.99 -9.58 4.23
CA THR A 31 6.38 -10.91 4.16
C THR A 31 4.94 -10.80 3.66
N GLN A 32 4.38 -11.91 3.17
CA GLN A 32 2.97 -11.98 2.78
C GLN A 32 2.03 -11.48 3.90
N GLU A 33 2.29 -11.89 5.15
CA GLU A 33 1.54 -11.46 6.33
C GLU A 33 1.57 -9.93 6.53
N THR A 34 2.75 -9.32 6.43
CA THR A 34 2.90 -7.87 6.59
C THR A 34 2.21 -7.11 5.45
N ILE A 35 2.27 -7.64 4.23
CA ILE A 35 1.58 -7.08 3.05
C ILE A 35 0.06 -7.19 3.22
N ASP A 36 -0.44 -8.29 3.77
CA ASP A 36 -1.87 -8.49 4.03
C ASP A 36 -2.39 -7.52 5.11
N LEU A 37 -1.65 -7.35 6.20
CA LEU A 37 -1.96 -6.36 7.24
C LEU A 37 -2.01 -4.94 6.67
N ALA A 38 -1.01 -4.56 5.88
CA ALA A 38 -0.96 -3.25 5.24
C ALA A 38 -2.11 -3.07 4.23
N SER A 39 -2.45 -4.11 3.47
CA SER A 39 -3.57 -4.09 2.51
C SER A 39 -4.92 -3.88 3.21
N GLN A 40 -5.16 -4.55 4.34
CA GLN A 40 -6.38 -4.37 5.13
C GLN A 40 -6.47 -2.97 5.73
N LEU A 41 -5.34 -2.39 6.18
CA LEU A 41 -5.31 -1.01 6.65
C LEU A 41 -5.61 -0.03 5.51
N LEU A 42 -5.02 -0.24 4.34
CA LEU A 42 -5.28 0.56 3.14
C LEU A 42 -6.75 0.51 2.75
N GLU A 43 -7.37 -0.67 2.78
CA GLU A 43 -8.78 -0.86 2.48
C GLU A 43 -9.69 0.00 3.39
N LYS A 44 -9.41 0.01 4.70
CA LYS A 44 -10.14 0.84 5.67
C LYS A 44 -9.99 2.32 5.38
N LEU A 45 -8.78 2.78 5.02
CA LEU A 45 -8.52 4.18 4.68
C LEU A 45 -9.26 4.61 3.41
N ILE A 46 -9.28 3.75 2.38
CA ILE A 46 -10.02 3.97 1.14
C ILE A 46 -11.52 4.07 1.43
N TYR A 47 -12.06 3.10 2.17
CA TYR A 47 -13.47 3.07 2.51
C TYR A 47 -13.89 4.32 3.28
N ALA A 48 -13.09 4.74 4.27
CA ALA A 48 -13.37 5.96 5.04
C ALA A 48 -13.36 7.23 4.17
N ALA A 49 -12.48 7.32 3.17
CA ALA A 49 -12.33 8.53 2.36
C ALA A 49 -13.27 8.62 1.15
N ILE A 50 -13.54 7.49 0.49
CA ILE A 50 -14.31 7.48 -0.76
C ILE A 50 -15.46 6.48 -0.76
N GLY A 51 -15.68 5.66 0.27
CA GLY A 51 -16.63 4.53 0.26
C GLY A 51 -18.08 4.87 -0.08
N LYS A 52 -18.50 6.13 0.10
CA LYS A 52 -19.85 6.63 -0.28
C LYS A 52 -19.94 7.17 -1.71
N ARG A 53 -18.82 7.29 -2.43
CA ARG A 53 -18.78 7.78 -3.81
C ARG A 53 -19.13 6.64 -4.76
N TRP A 54 -19.86 6.94 -5.84
CA TRP A 54 -20.16 5.95 -6.88
C TRP A 54 -18.89 5.26 -7.43
N SER A 55 -17.77 5.99 -7.48
CA SER A 55 -16.49 5.48 -7.97
C SER A 55 -15.79 4.51 -7.01
N ALA A 56 -16.23 4.39 -5.76
CA ALA A 56 -15.57 3.54 -4.77
C ALA A 56 -15.56 2.07 -5.19
N ALA A 57 -16.67 1.60 -5.75
CA ALA A 57 -16.87 0.20 -6.13
C ALA A 57 -15.77 -0.33 -7.07
N TYR A 58 -15.29 0.49 -8.00
CA TYR A 58 -14.20 0.10 -8.89
C TYR A 58 -12.83 0.59 -8.40
N LYS A 59 -12.72 1.77 -7.78
CA LYS A 59 -11.43 2.30 -7.33
C LYS A 59 -10.83 1.49 -6.20
N GLN A 60 -11.64 1.06 -5.23
CA GLN A 60 -11.14 0.33 -4.06
C GLN A 60 -10.40 -0.96 -4.45
N PRO A 61 -11.01 -1.92 -5.19
CA PRO A 61 -10.28 -3.13 -5.58
C PRO A 61 -9.07 -2.84 -6.48
N VAL A 62 -9.14 -1.83 -7.36
CA VAL A 62 -8.01 -1.45 -8.22
C VAL A 62 -6.82 -0.98 -7.39
N PHE A 63 -7.03 -0.07 -6.44
CA PHE A 63 -5.94 0.44 -5.59
C PHE A 63 -5.34 -0.65 -4.69
N ILE A 64 -6.15 -1.58 -4.18
CA ILE A 64 -5.65 -2.70 -3.38
C ILE A 64 -4.81 -3.65 -4.21
N ASN A 65 -5.25 -3.98 -5.43
CA ASN A 65 -4.47 -4.86 -6.32
C ASN A 65 -3.15 -4.20 -6.74
N MET A 66 -3.19 -2.92 -7.15
CA MET A 66 -1.99 -2.16 -7.48
C MET A 66 -1.00 -2.11 -6.30
N PHE A 67 -1.50 -1.92 -5.09
CA PHE A 67 -0.66 -1.97 -3.89
C PHE A 67 0.00 -3.34 -3.73
N ARG A 68 -0.74 -4.43 -3.86
CA ARG A 68 -0.20 -5.79 -3.74
C ARG A 68 0.86 -6.08 -4.79
N ASP A 69 0.61 -5.73 -6.05
CA ASP A 69 1.55 -5.92 -7.16
C ASP A 69 2.87 -5.15 -6.89
N MET A 70 2.76 -3.89 -6.46
CA MET A 70 3.91 -3.06 -6.08
C MET A 70 4.69 -3.67 -4.90
N MET A 71 4.00 -4.28 -3.92
CA MET A 71 4.67 -4.92 -2.79
C MET A 71 5.42 -6.20 -3.18
N VAL A 72 4.89 -6.97 -4.14
CA VAL A 72 5.58 -8.14 -4.71
C VAL A 72 6.85 -7.68 -5.43
N GLU A 73 6.74 -6.69 -6.31
CA GLU A 73 7.89 -6.13 -7.03
C GLU A 73 8.96 -5.57 -6.08
N ALA A 74 8.54 -4.87 -5.02
CA ALA A 74 9.44 -4.36 -3.99
C ALA A 74 10.14 -5.50 -3.22
N THR A 75 9.44 -6.60 -2.95
CA THR A 75 10.00 -7.78 -2.26
C THR A 75 11.06 -8.45 -3.13
N ASP A 76 10.77 -8.65 -4.41
CA ASP A 76 11.73 -9.23 -5.37
C ASP A 76 12.96 -8.34 -5.52
N SER A 77 12.77 -7.03 -5.64
CA SER A 77 13.88 -6.06 -5.76
C SER A 77 14.78 -6.05 -4.52
N LEU A 78 14.19 -6.12 -3.32
CA LEU A 78 14.95 -6.20 -2.07
C LEU A 78 15.75 -7.50 -2.00
N TYR A 79 15.15 -8.64 -2.38
CA TYR A 79 15.85 -9.92 -2.39
C TYR A 79 17.05 -9.92 -3.35
N GLN A 80 16.90 -9.36 -4.56
CA GLN A 80 18.01 -9.22 -5.50
C GLN A 80 19.12 -8.31 -4.95
N SER A 81 18.77 -7.24 -4.22
CA SER A 81 19.76 -6.36 -3.59
C SER A 81 20.54 -7.00 -2.44
N GLU A 82 19.98 -8.01 -1.77
CA GLU A 82 20.66 -8.75 -0.71
C GLU A 82 21.65 -9.79 -1.27
N LEU A 83 21.51 -10.18 -2.55
CA LEU A 83 22.37 -11.14 -3.23
C LEU A 83 23.54 -10.52 -4.02
N ALA A 84 23.50 -9.21 -4.27
CA ALA A 84 24.49 -8.45 -5.03
C ALA A 84 25.58 -7.85 -4.12
#